data_AF-A0A4D6HPN8-F1
#
_entry.id   AF-A0A4D6HPN8-F1
#
_cell.length_a   1.000
_cell.length_b   1.000
_cell.length_c   1.000
_cell.angle_alpha   90.00
_cell.angle_beta   90.00
_cell.angle_gamma   90.00
#
_symmetry.space_group_name_H-M   'P 1'
#
loop_
_entity.id
_entity.type
_entity.pdbx_description
1 polymer ?
#
loop_
_entity_poly.entity_id
_entity_poly.type
_entity_poly.pdbx_seq_one_letter_code
_entity_poly.pdbx_strand_id
1 'polypeptide(L)' 'MAISTLVERVAEHIQNGDQSADEHRQRVRTALHHIHLPKLDACGMIVHDTETNQVRKTTGEPGQELLATIESYVTRE' A
#
# COMPACT_ATOMS: atom_id res chain seq x y z
N MET A 1 6.11 -8.34 4.85
CA MET A 1 6.86 -7.44 3.94
C MET A 1 7.16 -6.15 4.71
N ALA A 2 8.34 -5.54 4.52
CA ALA A 2 8.70 -4.31 5.23
C ALA A 2 7.97 -3.09 4.63
N ILE A 3 7.61 -2.12 5.46
CA ILE A 3 6.99 -0.86 5.02
C ILE A 3 7.86 -0.10 4.01
N SER A 4 9.17 -0.09 4.20
CA SER A 4 10.12 0.54 3.27
C SER A 4 9.97 0.00 1.84
N THR A 5 9.91 -1.32 1.69
CA THR A 5 9.72 -1.97 0.39
C THR A 5 8.35 -1.67 -0.22
N LEU A 6 7.31 -1.52 0.61
CA LEU A 6 5.96 -1.17 0.12
C LEU A 6 5.93 0.27 -0.38
N VAL A 7 6.57 1.18 0.36
CA VAL A 7 6.70 2.59 0.00
C VAL A 7 7.45 2.77 -1.31
N GLU A 8 8.54 2.03 -1.53
CA GLU A 8 9.29 2.08 -2.80
C GLU A 8 8.41 1.68 -3.98
N ARG A 9 7.71 0.53 -3.89
CA ARG A 9 6.82 0.07 -4.97
C ARG A 9 5.67 1.03 -5.25
N VAL A 10 5.11 1.65 -4.20
CA VAL A 10 4.03 2.64 -4.36
C VAL A 10 4.58 3.94 -4.96
N ALA A 11 5.77 4.39 -4.54
CA ALA A 11 6.41 5.57 -5.10
C ALA A 11 6.78 5.38 -6.58
N GLU A 12 7.26 4.19 -6.99
CA GLU A 12 7.51 3.86 -8.40
C GLU A 12 6.21 3.86 -9.22
N HIS A 13 5.10 3.38 -8.65
CA HIS A 13 3.82 3.32 -9.35
C HIS A 13 3.11 4.68 -9.48
N ILE A 14 3.38 5.62 -8.56
CA ILE A 14 2.78 6.97 -8.54
C ILE A 14 3.61 7.99 -9.34
N GLN A 15 4.76 7.61 -9.91
CA GLN A 15 5.61 8.49 -10.74
C GLN A 15 4.92 8.91 -12.06
N ASN A 16 3.99 9.84 -11.94
CA ASN A 16 3.51 10.75 -12.95
C ASN A 16 4.01 12.15 -12.56
N GLY A 17 5.21 12.52 -13.00
CA GLY A 17 5.70 13.90 -12.97
C GLY A 17 6.73 14.26 -11.89
N ASP A 18 7.99 14.37 -12.32
CA ASP A 18 9.00 15.42 -12.06
C ASP A 18 9.13 16.09 -10.66
N GLN A 19 8.78 15.41 -9.57
CA GLN A 19 9.21 15.82 -8.21
C GLN A 19 10.39 14.98 -7.73
N SER A 20 11.31 15.61 -7.00
CA SER A 20 12.47 14.95 -6.38
C SER A 20 12.04 13.66 -5.68
N ALA A 21 12.54 12.52 -6.18
CA ALA A 21 12.08 11.19 -5.82
C ALA A 21 12.15 10.91 -4.31
N ASP A 22 13.01 11.62 -3.59
CA ASP A 22 13.19 11.50 -2.14
C ASP A 22 12.06 12.18 -1.35
N GLU A 23 11.68 13.42 -1.70
CA GLU A 23 10.57 14.13 -1.09
C GLU A 23 9.23 13.43 -1.37
N HIS A 24 9.07 12.92 -2.59
CA HIS A 24 7.90 12.14 -2.97
C HIS A 24 7.82 10.84 -2.13
N ARG A 25 8.93 10.12 -1.98
CA ARG A 25 8.99 8.88 -1.18
C ARG A 25 8.67 9.13 0.29
N GLN A 26 9.17 10.22 0.86
CA GLN A 26 8.88 10.58 2.24
C GLN A 26 7.40 10.93 2.45
N ARG A 27 6.80 11.70 1.53
CA ARG A 27 5.37 12.00 1.57
C ARG A 27 4.51 10.74 1.44
N VAL A 28 4.85 9.84 0.51
CA VAL A 28 4.18 8.56 0.33
C VAL A 28 4.31 7.71 1.59
N ARG A 29 5.50 7.65 2.22
CA ARG A 29 5.74 6.93 3.47
C ARG A 29 4.83 7.43 4.60
N THR A 30 4.79 8.75 4.81
CA THR A 30 3.95 9.36 5.85
C THR A 30 2.47 9.09 5.57
N ALA A 31 1.99 9.28 4.34
CA ALA A 31 0.60 9.01 3.99
C ALA A 31 0.24 7.53 4.14
N LEU A 32 1.10 6.61 3.70
CA LEU A 32 0.87 5.16 3.87
C LEU A 32 0.76 4.81 5.35
N HIS A 33 1.72 5.24 6.15
CA HIS A 33 1.80 4.88 7.57
C HIS A 33 0.64 5.44 8.39
N HIS A 34 0.25 6.70 8.15
CA HIS A 34 -0.74 7.38 8.99
C HIS A 34 -2.18 7.31 8.46
N ILE A 35 -2.38 7.08 7.16
CA ILE A 35 -3.72 7.17 6.54
C ILE A 35 -4.14 5.83 5.97
N HIS A 36 -3.30 5.19 5.15
CA HIS A 36 -3.72 4.03 4.37
C HIS A 36 -3.61 2.73 5.15
N LEU A 37 -2.50 2.48 5.85
CA LEU A 37 -2.30 1.25 6.62
C LEU A 37 -3.32 1.06 7.75
N PRO A 38 -3.66 2.09 8.57
CA PRO A 38 -4.66 1.94 9.62
C PRO A 38 -6.07 1.66 9.05
N LYS A 39 -6.41 2.23 7.90
CA LYS A 39 -7.71 1.98 7.24
C LYS A 39 -7.78 0.58 6.64
N LEU A 40 -6.70 0.11 6.02
CA LEU A 40 -6.62 -1.23 5.45
C LEU A 40 -6.61 -2.32 6.53
N ASP A 41 -5.99 -2.04 7.68
CA ASP A 41 -6.02 -2.90 8.87
C ASP A 41 -7.44 -2.95 9.48
N ALA A 42 -8.10 -1.79 9.63
CA ALA A 42 -9.49 -1.72 10.09
C ALA A 42 -10.49 -2.43 9.16
N CYS A 43 -10.23 -2.44 7.85
CA CYS A 43 -11.00 -3.21 6.89
C CYS A 43 -10.66 -4.72 6.88
N GLY A 44 -9.68 -5.15 7.67
CA GLY A 44 -9.24 -6.54 7.69
C GLY A 44 -8.69 -7.00 6.34
N MET A 45 -7.98 -6.13 5.62
CA MET A 45 -7.28 -6.45 4.36
C MET A 45 -5.78 -6.69 4.54
N ILE A 46 -5.20 -6.08 5.57
CA ILE A 46 -3.82 -6.31 5.98
C ILE A 46 -3.77 -6.44 7.50
N VAL A 47 -2.64 -6.92 8.00
CA VAL A 47 -2.23 -6.73 9.39
C VAL A 47 -1.05 -5.77 9.37
N HIS A 48 -1.22 -4.60 10.01
CA HIS A 48 -0.15 -3.62 10.18
C HIS A 48 0.43 -3.71 11.59
N ASP A 49 1.71 -4.03 11.66
CA ASP A 49 2.47 -4.06 12.91
C ASP A 49 3.26 -2.76 13.03
N THR A 50 2.75 -1.85 13.86
CA THR A 50 3.33 -0.51 14.10
C THR A 50 4.64 -0.57 14.86
N GLU A 51 4.88 -1.64 15.62
CA GLU A 51 6.07 -1.81 16.45
C GLU A 51 7.28 -2.22 15.58
N THR A 52 7.04 -3.09 14.61
CA THR A 52 8.07 -3.63 13.72
C THR A 52 8.11 -2.98 12.33
N ASN A 53 7.20 -2.04 12.04
CA ASN A 53 7.01 -1.43 10.71
C ASN A 53 6.82 -2.50 9.61
N GLN A 54 6.05 -3.54 9.93
CA GLN A 54 5.77 -4.64 9.01
C GLN A 54 4.32 -4.64 8.58
N VAL A 55 4.11 -5.00 7.31
CA VAL A 55 2.77 -5.24 6.75
C VAL A 55 2.68 -6.68 6.29
N ARG A 56 1.60 -7.35 6.69
CA ARG A 56 1.25 -8.70 6.24
C ARG A 56 -0.08 -8.61 5.51
N LYS A 57 -0.17 -9.22 4.33
CA LYS A 57 -1.46 -9.37 3.66
C LYS A 57 -2.28 -10.35 4.49
N THR A 58 -3.55 -10.04 4.73
CA THR A 58 -4.46 -11.06 5.25
C THR A 58 -5.03 -11.83 4.07
N THR A 59 -5.05 -13.14 4.16
CA THR A 59 -5.61 -14.05 3.14
C THR A 59 -7.07 -14.35 3.46
N GLY A 60 -7.80 -13.36 3.96
CA GLY A 60 -9.23 -13.46 4.20
C GLY A 60 -10.00 -13.26 2.90
N GLU A 61 -11.17 -13.88 2.80
CA GLU A 61 -12.07 -13.79 1.65
C GLU A 61 -12.29 -12.37 1.11
N PRO A 62 -12.57 -11.33 1.94
CA PRO A 62 -12.77 -9.97 1.43
C PRO A 62 -11.51 -9.35 0.79
N GLY A 63 -10.31 -9.73 1.27
CA GLY A 63 -9.05 -9.24 0.71
C GLY A 63 -8.73 -9.85 -0.66
N GLN A 64 -9.10 -11.12 -0.86
CA GLN A 64 -8.92 -11.82 -2.14
C GLN A 64 -9.96 -11.39 -3.18
N GLU A 65 -11.21 -11.19 -2.78
CA GLU A 65 -12.29 -10.74 -3.67
C GLU A 65 -12.02 -9.31 -4.19
N LEU A 66 -11.55 -8.40 -3.33
CA LEU A 66 -11.20 -7.05 -3.77
C LEU A 66 -9.96 -7.04 -4.68
N LEU A 67 -8.94 -7.86 -4.39
CA LEU A 67 -7.77 -8.01 -5.27
C LEU A 67 -8.17 -8.52 -6.65
N ALA A 68 -8.98 -9.57 -6.72
CA ALA A 68 -9.50 -10.11 -7.97
C ALA A 68 -10.33 -9.06 -8.74
N THR A 69 -11.12 -8.25 -8.03
CA THR A 69 -11.92 -7.17 -8.62
C THR A 69 -11.04 -6.06 -9.19
N ILE A 70 -10.01 -5.63 -8.46
CA ILE A 70 -9.06 -4.60 -8.93
C ILE A 70 -8.26 -5.12 -10.14
N GLU A 71 -7.74 -6.34 -10.11
CA GLU A 71 -7.02 -6.93 -11.24
C GLU A 71 -7.91 -7.03 -12.50
N SER A 72 -9.21 -7.31 -12.33
CA SER A 72 -10.17 -7.32 -13.45
C SER A 72 -10.43 -5.95 -14.08
N TYR A 73 -10.27 -4.87 -13.30
CA TYR A 73 -10.41 -3.49 -13.77
C TYR A 73 -9.12 -2.98 -14.42
N VAL A 74 -7.96 -3.26 -13.83
CA VAL A 74 -6.65 -2.88 -14.39
C VAL A 74 -6.36 -3.60 -15.72
N THR A 75 -6.87 -4.82 -15.90
CA THR A 75 -6.72 -5.57 -17.17
C THR A 75 -7.67 -5.05 -18.28
N ARG A 76 -8.58 -4.12 -17.97
CA ARG A 76 -9.56 -3.57 -18.93
C ARG A 76 -9.18 -2.21 -19.52
N GLU A 77 -8.03 -1.65 -19.14
CA GLU A 77 -7.50 -0.40 -19.72
C GLU A 77 -6.48 -0.65 -20.85
#